data_AF-A0A2B8A617-F1
#
_entry.id   AF-A0A2B8A617-F1
#
_cell.length_a   1.000
_cell.length_b   1.000
_cell.length_c   1.000
_cell.angle_alpha   90.00
_cell.angle_beta   90.00
_cell.angle_gamma   90.00
#
_symmetry.space_group_name_H-M   'P 1'
#
loop_
_entity.id
_entity.type
_entity.pdbx_description
1 polymer ?
#
loop_
_entity_poly.entity_id
_entity_poly.type
_entity_poly.pdbx_seq_one_letter_code
_entity_poly.pdbx_strand_id
1 'polypeptide(L)'
;MAIRITDECINCGACEPECPNTAIYEGGREWKWSEGTKLMTFEKDGIAIDGNSSQKPVSNEFYYIVPDKCTECTGFHEEPQCAAVCPVDCCIPDELHVETKEELAAKKAFLHAE
;
A
#
# COMPACT_ATOMS: atom_id res chain seq x y z
N MET A 1 -5.86 9.96 -1.50
CA MET A 1 -4.40 10.16 -1.56
C MET A 1 -3.68 8.94 -1.00
N ALA A 2 -2.96 8.16 -1.80
CA ALA A 2 -2.07 7.17 -1.19
C ALA A 2 -1.10 7.82 -0.17
N ILE A 3 -0.60 7.05 0.78
CA ILE A 3 0.52 7.47 1.64
C ILE A 3 1.83 7.03 0.97
N ARG A 4 2.87 7.85 1.06
CA ARG A 4 4.25 7.50 0.70
C ARG A 4 5.16 7.57 1.92
N ILE A 5 6.25 6.83 1.87
CA ILE A 5 7.33 6.90 2.87
C ILE A 5 8.47 7.74 2.26
N THR A 6 8.99 8.70 3.03
CA THR A 6 10.12 9.55 2.62
C THR A 6 11.47 8.89 2.94
N ASP A 7 12.54 9.51 2.47
CA ASP A 7 13.94 9.17 2.75
C ASP A 7 14.37 9.40 4.21
N GLU A 8 13.51 10.00 5.03
CA GLU A 8 13.70 10.12 6.48
C GLU A 8 13.41 8.81 7.24
N CYS A 9 12.94 7.78 6.53
CA CYS A 9 12.68 6.46 7.11
C CYS A 9 13.93 5.83 7.73
N ILE A 10 13.81 5.44 8.99
CA ILE A 10 14.89 4.82 9.78
C ILE A 10 14.86 3.28 9.75
N ASN A 11 14.06 2.67 8.86
CA ASN A 11 13.91 1.21 8.74
C ASN A 11 13.57 0.48 10.06
N CYS A 12 12.71 1.07 10.90
CA CYS A 12 12.33 0.47 12.18
C CYS A 12 11.32 -0.69 12.09
N GLY A 13 10.66 -0.85 10.94
CA GLY A 13 9.67 -1.92 10.69
C GLY A 13 8.31 -1.76 11.38
N ALA A 14 8.06 -0.65 12.09
CA ALA A 14 6.84 -0.46 12.86
C ALA A 14 5.56 -0.34 12.00
N CYS A 15 5.67 0.19 10.78
CA CYS A 15 4.50 0.47 9.93
C CYS A 15 4.04 -0.74 9.07
N GLU A 16 4.92 -1.68 8.74
CA GLU A 16 4.60 -2.86 7.92
C GLU A 16 3.43 -3.69 8.46
N PRO A 17 3.40 -4.11 9.74
CA PRO A 17 2.33 -4.95 10.27
C PRO A 17 0.99 -4.23 10.42
N GLU A 18 0.98 -2.90 10.44
CA GLU A 18 -0.23 -2.10 10.65
C GLU A 18 -1.05 -1.89 9.38
N CYS A 19 -0.51 -2.24 8.21
CA CYS A 19 -1.20 -2.03 6.95
C CYS A 19 -2.26 -3.12 6.70
N PRO A 20 -3.56 -2.79 6.61
CA PRO A 20 -4.63 -3.79 6.42
C PRO A 20 -4.59 -4.49 5.06
N ASN A 21 -3.89 -3.89 4.08
CA ASN A 21 -3.79 -4.42 2.72
C ASN A 21 -2.39 -4.99 2.42
N THR A 22 -1.48 -5.03 3.40
CA THR A 22 -0.05 -5.32 3.20
C THR A 22 0.51 -4.52 2.01
N ALA A 23 0.31 -3.20 2.04
CA ALA A 23 0.80 -2.29 1.01
C ALA A 23 2.23 -1.81 1.29
N ILE A 24 2.78 -2.11 2.47
CA ILE A 24 4.07 -1.61 2.96
C ILE A 24 5.08 -2.74 2.99
N TYR A 25 6.27 -2.49 2.47
CA TYR A 25 7.33 -3.48 2.32
C TYR A 25 8.69 -2.86 2.62
N GLU A 26 9.62 -3.67 3.11
CA GLU A 26 11.03 -3.27 3.26
C GLU A 26 11.67 -2.93 1.90
N GLY A 27 12.62 -1.99 1.89
CA GLY A 27 13.37 -1.61 0.70
C GLY A 27 13.95 -2.82 -0.03
N GLY A 28 13.67 -2.91 -1.33
CA GLY A 28 14.20 -3.95 -2.21
C GLY A 28 13.44 -5.28 -2.18
N ARG A 29 12.51 -5.45 -1.23
CA ARG A 29 11.66 -6.65 -1.17
C ARG A 29 10.65 -6.62 -2.31
N GLU A 30 10.52 -7.72 -3.05
CA GLU A 30 9.44 -7.90 -4.02
C GLU A 30 8.09 -8.01 -3.31
N TRP A 31 7.02 -7.54 -3.96
CA TRP A 31 5.67 -7.59 -3.42
C TRP A 31 4.73 -8.35 -4.35
N LYS A 32 3.59 -8.78 -3.82
CA LYS A 32 2.54 -9.47 -4.59
C LYS A 32 1.18 -8.83 -4.36
N TRP A 33 0.31 -8.95 -5.36
CA TRP A 33 -1.07 -8.51 -5.22
C TRP A 33 -1.82 -9.34 -4.19
N SER A 34 -1.58 -10.66 -4.15
CA SER A 34 -2.25 -11.59 -3.24
C SER A 34 -1.90 -11.41 -1.76
N GLU A 35 -0.81 -10.72 -1.44
CA GLU A 35 -0.43 -10.47 -0.05
C GLU A 35 -1.34 -9.42 0.58
N GLY A 36 -2.11 -9.78 1.61
CA GLY A 36 -3.00 -8.86 2.31
C GLY A 36 -4.26 -8.45 1.52
N THR A 37 -4.57 -9.11 0.41
CA THR A 37 -5.75 -8.83 -0.41
C THR A 37 -6.40 -10.14 -0.91
N LYS A 38 -7.54 -10.06 -1.61
CA LYS A 38 -8.19 -11.21 -2.25
C LYS A 38 -7.82 -11.37 -3.73
N LEU A 39 -6.88 -10.58 -4.23
CA LEU A 39 -6.46 -10.58 -5.64
C LEU A 39 -5.53 -11.76 -5.95
N MET A 40 -6.10 -12.95 -6.14
CA MET A 40 -5.35 -14.14 -6.59
C MET A 40 -5.21 -14.18 -8.11
N THR A 41 -6.26 -13.80 -8.83
CA THR A 41 -6.27 -13.65 -10.28
C THR A 41 -7.29 -12.58 -10.60
N PHE A 42 -6.88 -11.56 -11.34
CA PHE A 42 -7.73 -10.41 -11.62
C PHE A 42 -7.40 -9.82 -12.98
N GLU A 43 -8.30 -9.01 -13.51
CA GLU A 43 -8.07 -8.27 -14.75
C GLU A 43 -7.72 -6.82 -14.43
N LYS A 44 -6.66 -6.30 -15.04
CA LYS A 44 -6.31 -4.88 -15.01
C LYS A 44 -5.96 -4.46 -16.43
N ASP A 45 -6.59 -3.39 -16.91
CA ASP A 45 -6.39 -2.86 -18.25
C ASP A 45 -6.62 -3.89 -19.39
N GLY A 46 -7.58 -4.81 -19.21
CA GLY A 46 -7.89 -5.86 -20.18
C GLY A 46 -6.91 -7.04 -20.17
N ILE A 47 -6.00 -7.10 -19.19
CA ILE A 47 -4.98 -8.13 -19.06
C ILE A 47 -5.23 -8.92 -17.79
N ALA A 48 -5.32 -10.25 -17.91
CA ALA A 48 -5.36 -11.15 -16.77
C ALA A 48 -3.99 -11.18 -16.07
N ILE A 49 -3.97 -10.82 -14.79
CA ILE A 49 -2.80 -10.80 -13.92
C ILE A 49 -2.94 -11.92 -12.90
N ASP A 50 -1.88 -12.73 -12.76
CA ASP A 50 -1.72 -13.64 -11.62
C ASP A 50 -1.23 -12.84 -10.42
N GLY A 51 -2.05 -12.77 -9.37
CA GLY A 51 -1.74 -11.99 -8.18
C GLY A 51 -0.59 -12.55 -7.34
N ASN A 52 -0.16 -13.79 -7.60
CA ASN A 52 0.99 -14.40 -6.95
C ASN A 52 2.32 -14.10 -7.65
N SER A 53 2.27 -13.45 -8.82
CA SER A 53 3.47 -13.04 -9.54
C SER A 53 4.20 -11.93 -8.78
N SER A 54 5.49 -12.13 -8.55
CA SER A 54 6.37 -11.13 -7.92
C SER A 54 6.39 -9.83 -8.73
N GLN A 55 6.25 -8.71 -8.02
CA GLN A 55 6.36 -7.36 -8.56
C GLN A 55 7.66 -6.72 -8.07
N LYS A 56 8.22 -5.84 -8.89
CA LYS A 56 9.44 -5.11 -8.54
C LYS A 56 9.19 -4.16 -7.35
N PRO A 57 10.17 -3.98 -6.47
CA PRO A 57 10.08 -3.01 -5.38
C PRO A 57 9.92 -1.58 -5.92
N VAL A 58 9.16 -0.76 -5.19
CA VAL A 58 9.02 0.69 -5.50
C VAL A 58 10.27 1.46 -5.06
N SER A 59 10.88 1.08 -3.93
CA SER A 59 12.16 1.61 -3.45
C SER A 59 13.08 0.47 -3.03
N ASN A 60 14.39 0.68 -3.18
CA ASN A 60 15.42 -0.25 -2.74
C ASN A 60 16.12 0.19 -1.43
N GLU A 61 15.82 1.38 -0.92
CA GLU A 61 16.63 2.02 0.13
C GLU A 61 15.96 2.02 1.50
N PHE A 62 14.65 2.24 1.52
CA PHE A 62 13.85 2.32 2.73
C PHE A 62 12.50 1.65 2.50
N TYR A 63 11.76 1.41 3.59
CA TYR A 63 10.39 0.91 3.50
C TYR A 63 9.56 1.73 2.50
N TYR A 64 8.81 1.06 1.64
CA TYR A 64 7.99 1.73 0.63
C TYR A 64 6.54 1.29 0.73
N ILE A 65 5.66 2.12 0.18
CA ILE A 65 4.24 1.84 0.04
C ILE A 65 3.93 1.63 -1.43
N VAL A 66 3.20 0.58 -1.76
CA VAL A 66 2.63 0.34 -3.08
C VAL A 66 1.36 1.18 -3.22
N PRO A 67 1.33 2.25 -4.04
CA PRO A 67 0.20 3.18 -4.09
C PRO A 67 -1.12 2.49 -4.50
N ASP A 68 -1.03 1.52 -5.41
CA ASP A 68 -2.17 0.74 -5.88
C ASP A 68 -2.80 -0.16 -4.79
N LYS A 69 -2.09 -0.44 -3.70
CA LYS A 69 -2.61 -1.20 -2.54
C LYS A 69 -2.95 -0.29 -1.36
N CYS A 70 -2.54 0.98 -1.38
CA CYS A 70 -2.82 1.92 -0.31
C CYS A 70 -4.23 2.49 -0.45
N THR A 71 -5.06 2.29 0.58
CA THR A 71 -6.44 2.83 0.64
C THR A 71 -6.58 3.93 1.69
N GLU A 72 -5.47 4.48 2.22
CA GLU A 72 -5.48 5.36 3.41
C GLU A 72 -6.20 4.75 4.62
N CYS A 73 -6.21 3.42 4.72
CA CYS A 73 -7.04 2.70 5.69
C CYS A 73 -8.56 2.96 5.54
N THR A 74 -9.02 3.60 4.45
CA THR A 74 -10.43 3.85 4.17
C THR A 74 -11.22 2.54 4.26
N GLY A 75 -12.25 2.53 5.10
CA GLY A 75 -13.11 1.36 5.33
C GLY A 75 -12.50 0.30 6.26
N PHE A 76 -11.37 0.59 6.92
CA PHE A 76 -10.74 -0.22 7.96
C PHE A 76 -10.56 0.58 9.25
N HIS A 77 -9.98 1.78 9.12
CA HIS A 77 -9.73 2.71 10.22
C HIS A 77 -10.12 4.14 9.81
N GLU A 78 -10.22 5.04 10.78
CA GLU A 78 -10.54 6.46 10.53
C GLU A 78 -9.35 7.25 9.98
N GLU A 79 -8.12 6.80 10.29
CA GLU A 79 -6.87 7.46 9.91
C GLU A 79 -5.80 6.44 9.47
N PRO A 80 -4.78 6.87 8.68
CA PRO A 80 -3.69 5.98 8.25
C PRO A 80 -2.85 5.47 9.43
N GLN A 81 -2.93 4.17 9.71
CA GLN A 81 -2.23 3.56 10.85
C GLN A 81 -0.71 3.66 10.72
N CYS A 82 -0.18 3.57 9.50
CA CYS A 82 1.27 3.72 9.25
C CYS A 82 1.83 5.09 9.64
N ALA A 83 1.03 6.16 9.51
CA ALA A 83 1.41 7.49 9.96
C ALA A 83 1.33 7.60 11.49
N ALA A 84 0.31 7.01 12.11
CA ALA A 84 0.12 7.04 13.56
C ALA A 84 1.23 6.33 14.35
N VAL A 85 1.87 5.30 13.76
CA VAL A 85 2.95 4.53 14.43
C VAL A 85 4.36 4.93 14.02
N CYS A 86 4.52 5.85 13.05
CA CYS A 86 5.83 6.22 12.55
C CYS A 86 6.58 7.08 13.59
N PRO A 87 7.76 6.67 14.10
CA PRO A 87 8.48 7.43 15.13
C PRO A 87 9.17 8.69 14.61
N VAL A 88 9.24 8.87 13.29
CA VAL A 88 9.93 9.98 12.61
C VAL A 88 9.02 10.70 11.61
N ASP A 89 7.71 10.45 11.67
CA ASP A 89 6.69 11.11 10.85
C ASP A 89 6.95 11.10 9.32
N CYS A 90 7.65 10.08 8.82
CA CYS A 90 8.05 9.97 7.40
C CYS A 90 6.96 9.36 6.50
N CYS A 91 5.81 8.95 7.06
CA CYS A 91 4.66 8.40 6.33
C CYS A 91 3.67 9.53 6.01
N ILE A 92 3.79 10.16 4.83
CA ILE A 92 3.06 11.38 4.47
C ILE A 92 2.17 11.19 3.24
N PRO A 93 1.18 12.07 3.00
CA PRO A 93 0.37 12.01 1.79
C PRO A 93 1.21 12.06 0.51
N ASP A 94 0.88 11.22 -0.45
CA ASP A 94 1.53 11.16 -1.76
C ASP A 94 0.88 12.14 -2.74
N GLU A 95 1.59 13.21 -3.05
CA GLU A 95 1.15 14.26 -3.99
C GLU A 95 1.01 13.74 -5.44
N LEU A 96 1.63 12.62 -5.78
CA LEU A 96 1.53 12.02 -7.12
C LEU A 96 0.35 11.05 -7.26
N HIS A 97 -0.24 10.62 -6.14
CA HIS A 97 -1.34 9.68 -6.09
C HIS A 97 -2.49 10.26 -5.26
N VAL A 98 -2.98 11.43 -5.67
CA VAL A 98 -4.15 12.08 -5.07
C VAL A 98 -5.40 11.33 -5.49
N GLU A 99 -6.22 10.94 -4.50
CA GLU A 99 -7.43 10.13 -4.70
C GLU A 99 -8.53 10.63 -3.77
N THR A 100 -9.79 10.61 -4.22
CA THR A 100 -10.96 10.94 -3.40
C THR A 100 -11.37 9.78 -2.50
N LYS A 101 -12.25 10.04 -1.52
CA LYS A 101 -12.79 8.99 -0.64
C LYS A 101 -13.53 7.91 -1.43
N GLU A 102 -14.22 8.29 -2.50
CA GLU A 102 -14.93 7.37 -3.39
C GLU A 102 -13.95 6.48 -4.16
N GLU A 103 -12.85 7.04 -4.67
CA GLU A 103 -11.79 6.29 -5.35
C GLU A 103 -11.10 5.30 -4.41
N LEU A 104 -10.81 5.70 -3.17
CA LEU A 104 -10.22 4.83 -2.15
C LEU A 104 -11.18 3.70 -1.73
N ALA A 105 -12.48 4.00 -1.61
CA ALA A 105 -13.50 3.00 -1.33
C ALA A 105 -13.62 1.99 -2.49
N ALA A 106 -13.60 2.47 -3.74
CA ALA A 106 -13.58 1.60 -4.93
C ALA A 106 -12.32 0.74 -4.99
N LYS A 107 -11.15 1.31 -4.66
CA LYS A 107 -9.89 0.56 -4.55
C LYS A 107 -9.99 -0.52 -3.49
N LYS A 108 -10.51 -0.22 -2.29
CA LYS A 108 -10.75 -1.24 -1.25
C LYS A 108 -11.63 -2.37 -1.81
N ALA A 109 -12.76 -2.03 -2.42
CA ALA A 109 -13.69 -3.00 -2.99
C ALA A 109 -13.00 -3.92 -4.02
N PHE A 110 -12.18 -3.34 -4.90
CA PHE A 110 -11.35 -4.09 -5.84
C PHE A 110 -10.36 -5.02 -5.14
N LEU A 111 -9.55 -4.53 -4.19
CA LEU A 111 -8.55 -5.34 -3.47
C LEU A 111 -9.18 -6.51 -2.71
N HIS A 112 -10.39 -6.31 -2.17
CA HIS A 112 -11.05 -7.28 -1.29
C HIS A 112 -12.23 -8.02 -1.95
N ALA A 113 -12.43 -7.85 -3.26
CA ALA A 113 -13.52 -8.45 -4.02
C ALA A 113 -14.90 -8.26 -3.34
N GLU A 114 -15.21 -7.01 -2.98
CA GLU A 114 -16.45 -6.56 -2.32
C GLU A 114 -17.31 -5.67 -3.24
#